data_AF-A0AAV6RMP2-F1
#
_entry.id   AF-A0AAV6RMP2-F1
#
_cell.length_a   1.000
_cell.length_b   1.000
_cell.length_c   1.000
_cell.angle_alpha   90.00
_cell.angle_beta   90.00
_cell.angle_gamma   90.00
#
_symmetry.space_group_name_H-M   'P 1'
#
loop_
_entity.id
_entity.type
_entity.pdbx_description
1 polymer ?
#
loop_
_entity_poly.entity_id
_entity_poly.type
_entity_poly.pdbx_seq_one_letter_code
_entity_poly.pdbx_strand_id
1 'polypeptide(L)'
;MFNIKSSDNNDSIMRIQAFPTKLDEICANNIWNLLMNAIQDIQRKTNSEIIFSELYRNAYTLVVQHHGEKLYTGLRGVITGHLVLKAEKDVLNSMKNNFLQTLFQVWNDHQTAMVMIRDILMYMDRVYVKQNNLHNQPK
;
A
#
# COMPACT_ATOMS: atom_id res chain seq x y z
N MET A 1 -17.22 -59.70 25.84
CA MET A 1 -17.46 -59.29 24.45
C MET A 1 -17.62 -57.78 24.44
N PHE A 2 -16.85 -57.11 23.58
CA PHE A 2 -16.88 -55.69 23.20
C PHE A 2 -18.30 -55.28 22.72
N ASN A 3 -18.73 -54.02 22.62
CA ASN A 3 -18.03 -52.80 22.22
C ASN A 3 -18.87 -51.54 22.57
N ILE A 4 -18.15 -50.43 22.66
CA ILE A 4 -18.56 -49.05 22.93
C ILE A 4 -19.36 -48.45 21.76
N LYS A 5 -20.41 -47.68 22.05
CA LYS A 5 -20.90 -46.60 21.18
C LYS A 5 -21.20 -45.36 22.01
N SER A 6 -20.16 -44.56 22.21
CA SER A 6 -20.27 -43.13 22.44
C SER A 6 -20.77 -42.48 21.14
N SER A 7 -21.96 -41.90 21.16
CA SER A 7 -22.47 -41.07 20.08
C SER A 7 -22.35 -39.62 20.50
N ASP A 8 -21.68 -38.86 19.64
CA ASP A 8 -21.15 -37.54 19.85
C ASP A 8 -22.16 -36.44 20.20
N ASN A 9 -21.68 -35.60 21.10
CA ASN A 9 -22.02 -34.22 21.40
C ASN A 9 -22.74 -33.46 20.27
N ASN A 10 -23.96 -33.03 20.56
CA ASN A 10 -24.73 -32.11 19.73
C ASN A 10 -24.85 -30.73 20.41
N ASP A 11 -23.74 -30.23 20.96
CA ASP A 11 -23.67 -28.83 21.42
C ASP A 11 -23.17 -27.97 20.27
N SER A 12 -24.13 -27.54 19.45
CA SER A 12 -23.97 -26.44 18.50
C SER A 12 -23.80 -25.13 19.28
N ILE A 13 -22.63 -24.97 19.91
CA ILE A 13 -22.20 -23.71 20.50
C ILE A 13 -22.00 -22.75 19.33
N MET A 14 -22.94 -21.81 19.19
CA MET A 14 -22.80 -20.67 18.30
C MET A 14 -21.48 -19.97 18.61
N ARG A 15 -20.50 -20.17 17.72
CA ARG A 15 -19.23 -19.48 17.76
C ARG A 15 -19.53 -18.01 17.51
N ILE A 16 -19.67 -17.23 18.59
CA ILE A 16 -19.55 -15.78 18.55
C ILE A 16 -18.25 -15.51 17.79
N GLN A 17 -18.34 -15.01 16.56
CA GLN A 17 -17.16 -14.60 15.82
C GLN A 17 -16.47 -13.54 16.67
N ALA A 18 -15.33 -13.92 17.25
CA ALA A 18 -14.49 -13.00 17.98
C ALA A 18 -14.14 -11.84 17.04
N PHE A 19 -14.23 -10.61 17.57
CA PHE A 19 -13.68 -9.43 16.93
C PHE A 19 -12.27 -9.75 16.42
N PRO A 20 -11.91 -9.32 15.19
CA PRO A 20 -10.70 -9.79 14.54
C PRO A 20 -9.50 -9.56 15.47
N THR A 21 -8.84 -10.66 15.80
CA THR A 21 -7.56 -10.71 16.49
C THR A 21 -6.63 -9.71 15.82
N LYS A 22 -5.98 -8.85 16.61
CA LYS A 22 -4.94 -7.90 16.19
C LYS A 22 -4.22 -8.41 14.95
N LEU A 23 -4.23 -7.63 13.85
CA LEU A 23 -3.59 -8.02 12.59
C LEU A 23 -2.17 -8.50 12.90
N ASP A 24 -1.87 -9.74 12.52
CA ASP A 24 -0.54 -10.29 12.71
C ASP A 24 0.46 -9.57 11.79
N GLU A 25 1.72 -9.55 12.20
CA GLU A 25 2.75 -8.83 11.46
C GLU A 25 2.97 -9.41 10.06
N ILE A 26 2.71 -10.70 9.88
CA ILE A 26 2.80 -11.41 8.60
C ILE A 26 1.72 -10.93 7.62
N CYS A 27 0.46 -10.84 8.05
CA CYS A 27 -0.61 -10.31 7.20
C CYS A 27 -0.38 -8.83 6.90
N ALA A 28 0.07 -8.04 7.88
CA ALA A 28 0.45 -6.65 7.65
C ALA A 28 1.55 -6.51 6.58
N ASN A 29 2.56 -7.38 6.60
CA ASN A 29 3.62 -7.44 5.58
C ASN A 29 3.07 -7.84 4.21
N ASN A 30 2.17 -8.81 4.14
CA ASN A 30 1.56 -9.24 2.88
C ASN A 30 0.72 -8.13 2.25
N ILE A 31 -0.10 -7.44 3.06
CA ILE A 31 -0.89 -6.29 2.60
C ILE A 31 0.04 -5.17 2.11
N TRP A 32 1.11 -4.87 2.86
CA TRP A 32 2.11 -3.89 2.43
C TRP A 32 2.76 -4.28 1.10
N ASN A 33 3.17 -5.53 0.91
CA ASN A 33 3.78 -5.99 -0.33
C ASN A 33 2.82 -5.87 -1.52
N LEU A 34 1.53 -6.17 -1.32
CA LEU A 34 0.50 -5.99 -2.34
C LEU A 34 0.36 -4.51 -2.73
N LEU A 35 0.27 -3.61 -1.74
CA LEU A 35 0.21 -2.16 -1.98
C LEU A 35 1.47 -1.65 -2.68
N MET A 36 2.66 -2.09 -2.24
CA MET A 36 3.94 -1.73 -2.84
C MET A 36 3.99 -2.10 -4.32
N ASN A 37 3.59 -3.32 -4.68
CA ASN A 37 3.56 -3.77 -6.07
C ASN A 37 2.59 -2.92 -6.90
N ALA A 38 1.38 -2.66 -6.38
CA ALA A 38 0.40 -1.82 -7.07
C ALA A 38 0.91 -0.38 -7.28
N ILE A 39 1.61 0.19 -6.29
CA ILE A 39 2.24 1.53 -6.41
C ILE A 39 3.32 1.52 -7.50
N GLN A 40 4.16 0.49 -7.54
CA GLN A 40 5.17 0.33 -8.59
C GLN A 40 4.55 0.16 -9.97
N ASP A 41 3.41 -0.54 -10.07
CA ASP A 41 2.68 -0.70 -11.32
C ASP A 41 2.12 0.65 -11.82
N ILE A 42 1.52 1.43 -10.91
CA ILE A 42 1.04 2.79 -11.20
C ILE A 42 2.20 3.67 -11.71
N GLN A 43 3.36 3.63 -11.06
CA GLN A 43 4.54 4.40 -11.47
C GLN A 43 5.12 3.94 -12.81
N ARG A 44 5.03 2.65 -13.13
CA ARG A 44 5.44 2.10 -14.44
C ARG A 44 4.38 2.26 -15.52
N LYS A 45 3.20 2.80 -15.19
CA LYS A 45 2.02 2.85 -16.06
C LYS A 45 1.63 1.46 -16.59
N THR A 46 1.86 0.43 -15.78
CA THR A 46 1.39 -0.93 -16.07
C THR A 46 0.04 -1.12 -15.40
N ASN A 47 -0.89 -1.77 -16.10
CA ASN A 47 -2.21 -2.04 -15.52
C ASN A 47 -2.07 -3.09 -14.41
N SER A 48 -2.40 -2.71 -13.18
CA SER A 48 -2.60 -3.68 -12.11
C SER A 48 -3.94 -4.38 -12.32
N GLU A 49 -3.97 -5.72 -12.24
CA GLU A 49 -5.22 -6.49 -12.23
C GLU A 49 -6.06 -6.23 -10.96
N ILE A 50 -5.43 -5.70 -9.91
CA ILE A 50 -6.05 -5.44 -8.63
C ILE A 50 -6.96 -4.21 -8.71
N ILE A 51 -8.17 -4.35 -8.19
CA ILE A 51 -9.21 -3.32 -8.24
C ILE A 51 -8.92 -2.23 -7.21
N PHE A 52 -9.19 -0.97 -7.57
CA PHE A 52 -8.96 0.21 -6.72
C PHE A 52 -9.59 0.09 -5.32
N SER A 53 -10.82 -0.43 -5.21
CA SER A 53 -11.52 -0.60 -3.93
C SER A 53 -10.80 -1.55 -2.99
N GLU A 54 -10.14 -2.57 -3.52
CA GLU A 54 -9.37 -3.52 -2.74
C GLU A 54 -8.08 -2.89 -2.20
N LEU A 55 -7.37 -2.12 -3.04
CA LEU A 55 -6.19 -1.36 -2.62
C LEU A 55 -6.54 -0.37 -1.51
N TYR A 56 -7.63 0.37 -1.65
CA TYR A 56 -8.09 1.31 -0.62
C TYR A 56 -8.44 0.59 0.69
N ARG A 57 -9.17 -0.54 0.63
CA ARG A 57 -9.53 -1.33 1.83
C ARG A 57 -8.30 -1.86 2.57
N ASN A 58 -7.30 -2.32 1.81
CA ASN A 58 -6.03 -2.81 2.32
C ASN A 58 -5.25 -1.70 3.03
N ALA A 59 -5.13 -0.53 2.40
CA ALA A 59 -4.49 0.64 3.00
C ALA A 59 -5.21 1.12 4.27
N TYR A 60 -6.55 1.19 4.23
CA TYR A 60 -7.38 1.51 5.39
C TYR A 60 -7.13 0.55 6.56
N THR A 61 -7.11 -0.76 6.28
CA THR A 61 -6.90 -1.80 7.29
C THR A 61 -5.55 -1.64 7.99
N LEU A 62 -4.47 -1.36 7.24
CA LEU A 62 -3.15 -1.11 7.85
C LEU A 62 -3.17 0.09 8.81
N VAL A 63 -3.80 1.20 8.41
CA VAL A 63 -3.83 2.41 9.25
C VAL A 63 -4.66 2.18 10.51
N VAL A 64 -5.84 1.55 10.39
CA VAL A 64 -6.71 1.26 11.54
C VAL A 64 -6.05 0.28 12.52
N GLN A 65 -5.28 -0.68 12.03
CA GLN A 65 -4.53 -1.63 12.86
C GLN A 65 -3.19 -1.08 13.36
N HIS A 66 -3.02 0.25 13.39
CA HIS A 66 -1.83 0.94 13.89
C HIS A 66 -0.52 0.68 13.11
N HIS A 67 -0.60 0.25 11.85
CA HIS A 67 0.55 0.09 10.95
C HIS A 67 0.76 1.28 9.99
N GLY A 68 0.26 2.47 10.36
CA GLY A 68 0.38 3.68 9.54
C GLY A 68 1.83 4.14 9.29
N GLU A 69 2.72 3.97 10.27
CA GLU A 69 4.14 4.33 10.14
C GLU A 69 4.84 3.47 9.08
N LYS A 70 4.61 2.16 9.13
CA LYS A 70 5.15 1.20 8.16
C LYS A 70 4.69 1.55 6.73
N LEU A 71 3.40 1.87 6.59
CA LEU A 71 2.82 2.26 5.31
C LEU A 71 3.44 3.58 4.79
N TYR A 72 3.59 4.59 5.65
CA TYR A 72 4.16 5.88 5.27
C TYR A 72 5.64 5.80 4.91
N THR A 73 6.44 5.14 5.74
CA THR A 73 7.89 4.95 5.52
C THR A 73 8.15 4.10 4.27
N GLY A 74 7.39 3.01 4.11
CA GLY A 74 7.43 2.17 2.92
C GLY A 74 7.08 2.95 1.66
N LEU A 75 5.99 3.74 1.67
CA LEU A 75 5.60 4.58 0.55
C LEU A 75 6.72 5.55 0.14
N ARG A 76 7.31 6.24 1.13
CA ARG A 76 8.44 7.15 0.90
C ARG A 76 9.60 6.43 0.22
N GLY A 77 9.95 5.22 0.68
CA GLY A 77 11.00 4.41 0.09
C GLY A 77 10.73 4.04 -1.37
N VAL A 78 9.52 3.58 -1.68
CA VAL A 78 9.12 3.19 -3.04
C VAL A 78 9.15 4.38 -4.01
N ILE A 79 8.59 5.53 -3.62
CA ILE A 79 8.61 6.75 -4.44
C ILE A 79 10.04 7.25 -4.67
N THR A 80 10.84 7.32 -3.62
CA THR A 80 12.23 7.77 -3.71
C THR A 80 13.04 6.84 -4.62
N GLY A 81 12.90 5.53 -4.45
CA GLY A 81 13.57 4.54 -5.28
C GLY A 81 13.21 4.67 -6.76
N HIS A 82 11.92 4.87 -7.08
CA HIS A 82 11.49 5.07 -8.47
C HIS A 82 12.09 6.36 -9.08
N LEU A 83 12.08 7.47 -8.33
CA LEU A 83 12.63 8.74 -8.83
C LEU A 83 14.14 8.65 -9.10
N VAL A 84 14.91 8.04 -8.20
CA VAL A 84 16.37 7.91 -8.37
C VAL A 84 16.73 6.89 -9.46
N LEU A 85 16.08 5.72 -9.47
CA LEU A 85 16.50 4.64 -10.38
C LEU A 85 15.98 4.82 -11.82
N LYS A 86 14.83 5.48 -11.98
CA LYS A 86 14.15 5.62 -13.27
C LYS A 86 14.12 7.06 -13.76
N ALA A 87 13.51 7.97 -12.99
CA ALA A 87 13.32 9.35 -13.43
C ALA A 87 14.67 10.08 -13.65
N GLU A 88 15.60 9.97 -12.71
CA GLU A 88 16.94 10.57 -12.83
C GLU A 88 17.69 10.01 -14.05
N LYS A 89 17.69 8.68 -14.21
CA LYS A 89 18.36 8.02 -15.34
C LYS A 89 17.78 8.46 -16.70
N ASP A 90 16.46 8.54 -16.80
CA ASP A 90 15.80 8.96 -18.05
C ASP A 90 16.14 10.42 -18.39
N VAL A 91 16.15 11.31 -17.39
CA VAL A 91 16.55 12.72 -17.57
C VAL A 91 18.02 12.83 -17.95
N LEU A 92 18.93 12.14 -17.26
CA LEU A 92 20.36 12.15 -17.56
C LEU A 92 20.66 11.67 -18.98
N ASN A 93 19.98 10.62 -19.45
CA ASN A 93 20.14 10.11 -20.82
C ASN A 93 19.65 11.10 -21.88
N SER A 94 18.68 11.97 -21.55
CA SER A 94 18.14 13.01 -22.44
C SER A 94 18.95 14.32 -22.45
N MET A 95 20.01 14.45 -21.64
CA MET A 95 20.75 15.71 -21.48
C MET A 95 21.27 16.28 -22.81
N LYS A 96 21.66 15.42 -23.75
CA LYS A 96 22.18 15.84 -25.06
C LYS A 96 21.08 16.06 -26.09
N ASN A 97 19.92 15.41 -25.94
CA ASN A 97 18.81 15.42 -26.90
C ASN A 97 17.46 15.35 -26.17
N ASN A 98 16.59 16.34 -26.44
CA ASN A 98 15.22 16.40 -25.94
C ASN A 98 15.09 16.53 -24.40
N PHE A 99 16.11 17.05 -23.71
CA PHE A 99 16.12 17.21 -22.25
C PHE A 99 14.84 17.78 -21.66
N LEU A 100 14.40 18.97 -22.13
CA LEU A 100 13.20 19.63 -21.59
C LEU A 100 11.94 18.80 -21.83
N GLN A 101 11.84 18.14 -22.99
CA GLN A 101 10.69 17.30 -23.31
C GLN A 101 10.65 16.07 -22.40
N THR A 102 11.78 15.38 -22.21
CA THR A 102 11.88 14.22 -21.31
C THR A 102 11.62 14.63 -19.87
N LEU A 103 12.19 15.73 -19.40
CA LEU A 103 11.96 16.24 -18.04
C LEU A 103 10.49 16.56 -17.80
N PHE A 104 9.84 17.25 -18.75
CA PHE A 104 8.42 17.56 -18.66
C PHE A 104 7.55 16.31 -18.66
N GLN A 105 7.89 15.31 -19.49
CA GLN A 105 7.18 14.03 -19.51
C GLN A 105 7.29 13.30 -18.16
N VAL A 106 8.51 13.16 -17.63
CA VAL A 106 8.78 12.53 -16.33
C VAL A 106 8.03 13.24 -15.20
N TRP A 107 7.99 14.57 -15.23
CA TRP A 107 7.22 15.37 -14.27
C TRP A 107 5.72 15.07 -14.33
N ASN A 108 5.12 15.11 -15.52
CA ASN A 108 3.70 14.84 -15.70
C ASN A 108 3.32 13.41 -15.30
N ASP A 109 4.19 12.46 -15.62
CA ASP A 109 4.03 11.05 -15.25
C ASP A 109 4.03 10.89 -13.73
N HIS A 110 4.97 11.55 -13.05
CA HIS A 110 5.03 11.55 -11.60
C HIS A 110 3.78 12.19 -10.98
N GLN A 111 3.33 13.34 -11.47
CA GLN A 111 2.11 13.99 -10.96
C GLN A 111 0.88 13.08 -11.11
N THR A 112 0.71 12.46 -12.28
CA THR A 112 -0.41 11.56 -12.55
C THR A 112 -0.39 10.33 -11.64
N ALA A 113 0.79 9.71 -11.47
CA ALA A 113 0.97 8.59 -10.55
C ALA A 113 0.67 8.99 -9.09
N MET A 114 1.14 10.15 -8.64
CA MET A 114 0.94 10.63 -7.27
C MET A 114 -0.53 10.93 -6.95
N VAL A 115 -1.32 11.39 -7.92
CA VAL A 115 -2.76 11.55 -7.76
C VAL A 115 -3.43 10.19 -7.48
N MET A 116 -3.13 9.17 -8.28
CA MET A 116 -3.68 7.82 -8.07
C MET A 116 -3.24 7.22 -6.73
N ILE A 117 -1.97 7.35 -6.37
CA ILE A 117 -1.42 6.87 -5.10
C ILE A 117 -2.10 7.57 -3.91
N ARG A 118 -2.29 8.89 -3.98
CA ARG A 118 -3.02 9.66 -2.95
C ARG A 118 -4.45 9.15 -2.80
N ASP A 119 -5.12 8.85 -3.90
CA ASP A 119 -6.52 8.41 -3.85
C ASP A 119 -6.63 7.00 -3.23
N ILE A 120 -5.68 6.09 -3.49
CA ILE A 120 -5.57 4.79 -2.82
C ILE A 120 -5.28 4.95 -1.32
N LEU A 121 -4.36 5.85 -0.97
CA LEU A 121 -3.88 6.05 0.41
C LEU A 121 -4.61 7.19 1.14
N MET A 122 -5.79 7.57 0.67
CA MET A 122 -6.55 8.73 1.15
C MET A 122 -6.78 8.71 2.66
N TYR A 123 -7.03 7.54 3.25
CA TYR A 123 -7.25 7.43 4.69
C TYR A 123 -5.98 7.68 5.51
N MET A 124 -4.82 7.20 5.04
CA MET A 124 -3.53 7.48 5.67
C MET A 124 -3.24 8.99 5.68
N ASP A 125 -3.49 9.68 4.55
CA ASP A 125 -3.31 11.12 4.41
C ASP A 125 -4.24 11.92 5.35
N ARG A 126 -5.50 11.50 5.47
CA ARG A 126 -6.49 12.21 6.30
C ARG A 126 -6.33 11.98 7.80
N VAL A 127 -5.84 10.80 8.19
CA VAL A 127 -5.81 10.39 9.60
C VAL A 127 -4.37 10.34 10.12
N TYR A 128 -3.55 9.44 9.60
CA TYR A 128 -2.21 9.20 10.11
C TYR A 128 -1.29 10.42 9.95
N VAL A 129 -1.25 11.03 8.75
CA VAL A 129 -0.39 12.20 8.49
C VAL A 129 -0.77 13.40 9.36
N LYS A 130 -2.08 13.66 9.54
CA LYS A 130 -2.57 14.74 10.40
C LYS A 130 -2.28 14.50 11.88
N GLN A 131 -2.53 13.29 12.37
CA GLN A 131 -2.29 12.94 13.77
C GLN A 131 -0.82 13.02 14.15
N ASN A 132 0.08 12.66 13.23
CA ASN A 132 1.52 12.62 13.49
C ASN A 132 2.25 13.91 13.06
N ASN A 133 1.51 14.98 12.70
CA ASN A 133 2.08 16.26 12.26
C ASN A 133 3.12 16.15 11.14
N LEU A 134 3.00 15.14 10.28
CA LEU A 134 3.97 14.86 9.21
C LEU A 134 3.89 15.87 8.06
N HIS A 135 2.91 16.77 8.07
CA HIS A 135 2.79 17.87 7.10
C HIS A 135 3.92 18.90 7.24
N ASN A 136 4.57 19.00 8.41
CA ASN A 136 5.51 20.08 8.75
C ASN A 136 6.98 19.63 8.88
N GLN A 137 7.37 18.48 8.33
CA GLN A 137 8.79 18.11 8.31
C GLN A 137 9.54 18.95 7.26
N PRO A 138 10.71 19.52 7.60
CA PRO A 138 11.52 20.24 6.61
C PRO A 138 11.90 19.29 5.47
N LYS A 139 11.65 19.75 4.24
CA LYS A 139 12.04 19.07 3.00
C LYS A 139 13.56 18.93 2.91
#